data_AF-A0AAW7HUH3-F1
#
_entry.id   AF-A0AAW7HUH3-F1
#
_cell.length_a   1.000
_cell.length_b   1.000
_cell.length_c   1.000
_cell.angle_alpha   90.00
_cell.angle_beta   90.00
_cell.angle_gamma   90.00
#
_symmetry.space_group_name_H-M   'P 1'
#
loop_
_entity.id
_entity.type
_entity.pdbx_description
1 polymer ?
#
loop_
_entity_poly.entity_id
_entity_poly.type
_entity_poly.pdbx_seq_one_letter_code
_entity_poly.pdbx_strand_id
1 'polypeptide(L)'
;MRQGTAGEQLAQSITHPLVCDVAAARAQGVVGLAKTMPKRTQTIELPLSADTGLILSGALLAVDGWKGYNWGVRVSAALQNKAMTVCQQLSVERFV
;
A
#
# COMPACT_ATOMS: atom_id res chain seq x y z
N MET A 1 21.43 -2.59 -6.94
CA MET A 1 20.21 -2.00 -6.35
C MET A 1 19.01 -2.56 -7.09
N ARG A 2 18.01 -3.10 -6.39
CA ARG A 2 16.76 -3.57 -7.03
C ARG A 2 15.72 -2.45 -6.87
N GLN A 3 15.34 -1.81 -7.96
CA GLN A 3 14.22 -0.87 -8.01
C GLN A 3 12.93 -1.66 -8.20
N GLY A 4 12.03 -1.56 -7.22
CA GLY A 4 10.65 -2.05 -7.32
C GLY A 4 9.70 -0.86 -7.17
N THR A 5 8.73 -0.75 -8.07
CA THR A 5 7.82 0.40 -8.23
C THR A 5 6.70 0.50 -7.18
N ALA A 6 6.74 -0.31 -6.12
CA ALA A 6 5.74 -0.33 -5.04
C ALA A 6 6.36 -0.29 -3.62
N GLY A 7 7.65 0.05 -3.49
CA GLY A 7 8.38 0.07 -2.22
C GLY A 7 9.77 0.68 -2.36
N GLU A 8 9.84 1.96 -2.75
CA GLU A 8 11.10 2.65 -3.11
C GLU A 8 12.19 2.66 -2.03
N GLN A 9 11.86 2.30 -0.78
CA GLN A 9 12.85 1.90 0.23
C GLN A 9 12.53 0.50 0.77
N LEU A 10 13.15 -0.51 0.16
CA LEU A 10 13.40 -1.75 0.89
C LEU A 10 14.26 -1.40 2.11
N ALA A 11 13.89 -1.90 3.29
CA ALA A 11 14.69 -1.74 4.50
C ALA A 11 16.13 -2.15 4.19
N GLN A 12 17.09 -1.29 4.56
CA GLN A 12 18.49 -1.55 4.28
C GLN A 12 18.89 -2.90 4.87
N SER A 13 19.59 -3.71 4.08
CA SER A 13 20.19 -4.93 4.62
C SER A 13 21.26 -4.53 5.64
N ILE A 14 21.00 -4.80 6.92
CA ILE A 14 21.95 -4.55 8.00
C ILE A 14 22.87 -5.77 8.06
N THR A 15 23.98 -5.71 7.34
CA THR A 15 25.07 -6.68 7.47
C THR A 15 26.25 -5.98 8.14
N HIS A 16 26.65 -6.46 9.32
CA HIS A 16 27.85 -5.99 9.98
C HIS A 16 28.90 -7.10 9.96
N PRO A 17 30.06 -6.90 9.31
CA PRO A 17 31.05 -7.97 9.09
C PRO A 17 31.68 -8.52 10.36
N LEU A 18 31.50 -7.85 11.51
CA LEU A 18 32.05 -8.24 12.81
C LEU A 18 31.00 -8.76 13.80
N VAL A 19 29.71 -8.80 13.43
CA VAL A 19 28.68 -9.42 14.29
C VAL A 19 28.71 -10.92 14.08
N CYS A 20 29.28 -11.64 15.05
CA CYS A 20 29.30 -13.11 15.07
C CYS A 20 28.14 -13.71 15.89
N ASP A 21 27.47 -12.90 16.72
CA ASP A 21 26.38 -13.33 17.60
C ASP A 21 25.00 -13.10 16.96
N VAL A 22 24.19 -14.17 16.91
CA VAL A 22 22.87 -14.18 16.27
C VAL A 22 21.84 -13.36 17.05
N ALA A 23 21.92 -13.31 18.39
CA ALA A 23 21.02 -12.52 19.21
C ALA A 23 21.30 -11.02 19.04
N ALA A 24 22.57 -10.62 19.00
CA ALA A 24 22.97 -9.25 18.72
C ALA A 24 22.54 -8.80 17.30
N ALA A 25 22.73 -9.66 16.30
CA ALA A 25 22.25 -9.42 14.93
C ALA A 25 20.73 -9.23 14.88
N ARG A 26 19.98 -10.08 15.58
CA ARG A 26 18.51 -10.00 15.64
C ARG A 26 18.04 -8.69 16.28
N ALA A 27 18.65 -8.28 17.39
CA ALA A 27 18.30 -7.03 18.07
C ALA A 27 18.52 -5.80 17.16
N GLN A 28 19.64 -5.76 16.44
CA GLN A 28 19.90 -4.71 15.44
C GLN A 28 18.90 -4.74 14.28
N GLY A 29 18.54 -5.94 13.80
CA GLY A 29 17.52 -6.11 12.77
C GLY A 29 16.15 -5.59 13.22
N VAL A 30 15.73 -5.87 14.45
CA VAL A 30 14.46 -5.38 15.02
C VAL A 30 14.43 -3.86 15.08
N VAL A 31 15.52 -3.21 15.49
CA VAL A 31 15.64 -1.75 15.49
C VAL A 31 15.60 -1.19 14.07
N GLY A 32 16.24 -1.86 13.11
CA GLY A 32 16.20 -1.48 11.69
C GLY A 32 14.80 -1.57 11.09
N LEU A 33 14.06 -2.63 11.39
CA LEU A 33 12.68 -2.82 10.95
C LEU A 33 11.74 -1.82 11.62
N ALA A 34 11.93 -1.54 12.92
CA ALA A 34 11.15 -0.54 13.63
C ALA A 34 11.34 0.89 13.10
N LYS A 35 12.48 1.16 12.44
CA LYS A 35 12.76 2.44 11.76
C LYS A 35 12.11 2.54 10.38
N THR A 36 11.52 1.47 9.84
CA THR A 36 10.77 1.56 8.59
C THR A 36 9.48 2.35 8.82
N MET A 37 9.11 3.20 7.86
CA MET A 37 7.89 4.00 7.95
C MET A 37 6.65 3.10 8.11
N PRO A 38 5.69 3.45 8.97
CA PRO A 38 4.48 2.67 9.12
C PRO A 38 3.74 2.54 7.79
N LYS A 39 3.55 1.29 7.37
CA LYS A 39 2.70 0.95 6.23
C LYS A 39 1.25 0.92 6.69
N ARG A 40 0.37 1.66 6.00
CA ARG A 40 -1.07 1.70 6.30
C ARG A 40 -1.87 1.30 5.07
N THR A 41 -2.86 0.43 5.26
CA THR A 41 -3.87 0.16 4.25
C THR A 41 -5.06 1.09 4.47
N GLN A 42 -5.45 1.84 3.45
CA GLN A 42 -6.63 2.69 3.46
C GLN A 42 -7.67 2.16 2.49
N THR A 43 -8.91 2.17 2.92
CA THR A 43 -10.06 1.82 2.11
C THR A 43 -10.67 3.09 1.53
N ILE A 44 -10.77 3.19 0.22
CA ILE A 44 -11.42 4.30 -0.48
C ILE A 44 -12.64 3.74 -1.20
N GLU A 45 -13.82 4.29 -0.92
CA GLU A 45 -15.05 3.95 -1.64
C GLU A 45 -15.38 5.07 -2.61
N LEU A 46 -15.62 4.72 -3.87
CA LEU A 46 -16.04 5.67 -4.89
C LEU A 46 -17.08 5.05 -5.83
N PRO A 47 -18.07 5.82 -6.29
CA PRO A 47 -19.03 5.34 -7.28
C PRO A 47 -18.34 5.15 -8.63
N LEU A 48 -18.68 4.07 -9.32
CA LEU A 48 -18.24 3.85 -10.69
C LEU A 48 -18.88 4.94 -11.58
N SER A 49 -18.06 5.88 -12.03
CA SER A 49 -18.45 6.98 -12.92
C SER A 49 -17.73 6.85 -14.26
N ALA A 50 -18.26 7.48 -15.30
CA ALA A 50 -17.63 7.55 -16.61
C ALA A 50 -16.26 8.25 -16.56
N ASP A 51 -16.09 9.24 -15.67
CA ASP A 51 -14.85 10.01 -15.56
C ASP A 51 -13.72 9.21 -14.88
N THR A 52 -14.04 8.44 -13.85
CA THR A 52 -13.06 7.66 -13.07
C THR A 52 -12.80 6.29 -13.66
N GLY A 53 -13.80 5.70 -14.32
CA GLY A 53 -13.75 4.32 -14.80
C GLY A 53 -13.52 3.30 -13.68
N LEU A 54 -13.25 2.05 -14.06
CA LEU A 54 -12.82 1.02 -13.12
C LEU A 54 -11.33 1.16 -12.86
N ILE A 55 -10.96 1.38 -11.60
CA ILE A 55 -9.55 1.42 -11.20
C ILE A 55 -9.11 -0.01 -10.99
N LEU A 56 -8.10 -0.46 -11.73
CA LEU A 56 -7.56 -1.82 -11.61
C LEU A 56 -6.57 -1.93 -10.44
N SER A 57 -6.41 -3.14 -9.92
CA SER A 57 -5.30 -3.44 -9.02
C SER A 57 -3.98 -3.24 -9.76
N GLY A 58 -2.97 -2.71 -9.06
CA GLY A 58 -1.71 -2.31 -9.65
C GLY A 58 -1.64 -0.84 -10.08
N ALA A 59 -2.76 -0.12 -10.09
CA ALA A 59 -2.76 1.31 -10.36
C ALA A 59 -2.08 2.09 -9.23
N LEU A 60 -1.27 3.09 -9.61
CA LEU A 60 -0.75 4.09 -8.68
C LEU A 60 -1.76 5.24 -8.60
N LEU A 61 -2.23 5.52 -7.39
CA LEU A 61 -3.23 6.54 -7.11
C LEU A 61 -2.56 7.76 -6.47
N ALA A 62 -2.84 8.94 -7.01
CA ALA A 62 -2.54 10.20 -6.35
C ALA A 62 -3.81 10.66 -5.62
N VAL A 63 -3.74 10.70 -4.30
CA VAL A 63 -4.81 11.19 -3.41
C VAL A 63 -4.26 12.43 -2.71
N ASP A 64 -5.10 13.40 -2.37
CA ASP A 64 -4.65 14.71 -1.89
C ASP A 64 -3.53 14.64 -0.83
N GLY A 65 -2.31 15.00 -1.24
CA GLY A 65 -1.11 15.02 -0.42
C GLY A 65 -0.31 13.71 -0.31
N TRP A 66 -0.68 12.63 -1.01
CA TRP A 66 0.07 11.37 -0.99
C TRP A 66 -0.15 10.48 -2.23
N LYS A 67 0.76 9.53 -2.44
CA LYS A 67 0.64 8.51 -3.49
C LYS A 67 0.49 7.14 -2.84
N GLY A 68 -0.37 6.31 -3.42
CA GLY A 68 -0.70 5.00 -2.90
C GLY A 68 -0.78 3.95 -3.99
N TYR A 69 -0.43 2.72 -3.63
CA TYR A 69 -0.54 1.58 -4.54
C TYR A 69 -1.86 0.85 -4.31
N ASN A 70 -2.66 0.69 -5.34
CA ASN A 70 -3.90 -0.06 -5.24
C ASN A 70 -3.62 -1.57 -5.26
N TRP A 71 -3.81 -2.25 -4.14
CA TRP A 71 -3.59 -3.70 -4.04
C TRP A 71 -4.85 -4.50 -4.39
N GLY A 72 -6.04 -3.96 -4.12
CA GLY A 72 -7.28 -4.71 -4.25
C GLY A 72 -8.46 -3.83 -4.59
N VAL A 73 -9.34 -4.36 -5.45
CA VAL A 73 -10.55 -3.70 -5.90
C VAL A 73 -11.71 -4.63 -5.65
N ARG A 74 -12.74 -4.14 -4.96
CA ARG A 74 -14.02 -4.83 -4.82
C ARG A 74 -15.09 -3.97 -5.45
N VAL A 75 -15.87 -4.54 -6.35
CA VAL A 75 -17.02 -3.86 -6.97
C VAL A 75 -18.30 -4.41 -6.36
N SER A 76 -19.20 -3.52 -5.94
CA SER A 76 -20.52 -3.85 -5.44
C SER A 76 -21.57 -3.03 -6.18
N ALA A 77 -22.75 -3.60 -6.37
CA ALA A 77 -23.90 -2.91 -6.93
C ALA A 77 -25.01 -2.87 -5.89
N ALA A 78 -25.59 -1.70 -5.67
CA ALA A 78 -26.72 -1.48 -4.77
C ALA A 78 -27.84 -0.76 -5.52
N LEU A 79 -29.07 -1.25 -5.35
CA LEU A 79 -30.26 -0.60 -5.89
C LEU A 79 -30.81 0.35 -4.83
N GLN A 80 -30.79 1.65 -5.11
CA GLN A 80 -31.39 2.68 -4.26
C GLN A 80 -32.49 3.41 -5.03
N ASN A 81 -33.72 3.43 -4.51
CA ASN A 81 -34.84 4.16 -5.14
C ASN A 81 -35.06 3.85 -6.64
N LYS A 82 -34.92 2.58 -7.03
CA LYS A 82 -34.98 2.10 -8.44
C LYS A 82 -33.82 2.56 -9.33
N ALA A 83 -32.83 3.27 -8.80
CA ALA A 83 -31.57 3.57 -9.47
C ALA A 83 -30.47 2.61 -9.01
N MET A 84 -29.80 1.96 -9.96
CA MET A 84 -28.68 1.08 -9.68
C MET A 84 -27.40 1.92 -9.56
N THR A 85 -26.77 1.89 -8.39
CA THR A 85 -25.46 2.51 -8.17
C THR A 85 -24.43 1.41 -8.04
N VAL A 86 -23.36 1.51 -8.84
CA VAL A 86 -22.21 0.61 -8.75
C VAL A 86 -21.12 1.36 -7.99
N CYS A 87 -20.62 0.80 -6.91
CA CYS A 87 -19.52 1.34 -6.13
C CYS A 87 -18.29 0.44 -6.26
N GLN A 88 -17.12 1.03 -6.25
CA GLN A 88 -15.86 0.33 -6.12
C GLN A 88 -15.17 0.73 -4.82
N GLN A 89 -14.67 -0.26 -4.11
CA GLN A 89 -13.89 -0.14 -2.89
C GLN A 89 -12.45 -0.52 -3.22
N LEU A 90 -11.54 0.43 -3.02
CA LEU A 90 -10.12 0.32 -3.29
C LEU A 90 -9.35 0.14 -1.98
N SER A 91 -8.50 -0.88 -1.95
CA SER A 91 -7.58 -1.13 -0.84
C SER A 91 -6.20 -0.58 -1.23
N VAL A 92 -5.90 0.61 -0.75
CA VAL A 92 -4.70 1.37 -1.13
C VAL A 92 -3.65 1.27 -0.04
N GLU A 93 -2.46 0.83 -0.41
CA GLU A 93 -1.30 0.82 0.48
C GLU A 93 -0.58 2.17 0.42
N ARG A 94 -0.32 2.75 1.61
CA ARG A 94 0.38 4.02 1.79
C ARG A 94 1.53 3.85 2.80
N PHE A 95 2.63 4.56 2.53
CA PHE A 95 3.69 4.81 3.50
C PHE A 95 3.46 6.19 4.15
N VAL A 96 3.54 6.26 5.49
CA VAL A 96 3.34 7.49 6.28
C VAL A 96 4.65 7.97 6.87
#